data_AF-A0A9D7P503-F1
#
_entry.id   AF-A0A9D7P503-F1
#
_cell.length_a   1.000
_cell.length_b   1.000
_cell.length_c   1.000
_cell.angle_alpha   90.00
_cell.angle_beta   90.00
_cell.angle_gamma   90.00
#
_symmetry.space_group_name_H-M   'P 1'
#
loop_
_entity.id
_entity.type
_entity.pdbx_description
1 polymer ?
#
loop_
_entity_poly.entity_id
_entity_poly.type
_entity_poly.pdbx_seq_one_letter_code
_entity_poly.pdbx_strand_id
1 'polypeptide(L)'
;METLEQQIQRLVSEEVVIVPYNPLWPEIYSHEKEHLLSSLPDGIIRRIEHFGSTAIPGLAAKPIVDMLVEVMDLAEVRNRIVPILLSKGYEYLWRPTHGDDGPPFYAWFIKRDPAPLQCS
;
A
#
# COMPACT_ATOMS: atom_id res chain seq x y z
N MET A 1 -21.84 -13.51 5.76
CA MET A 1 -20.96 -12.70 6.63
C MET A 1 -19.80 -13.60 7.02
N GLU A 2 -18.57 -13.25 6.66
CA GLU A 2 -17.38 -14.06 6.92
C GLU A 2 -17.10 -14.12 8.42
N THR A 3 -16.68 -15.27 8.95
CA THR A 3 -16.34 -15.42 10.39
C THR A 3 -14.95 -14.87 10.68
N LEU A 4 -14.69 -14.50 11.93
CA LEU A 4 -13.37 -14.05 12.38
C LEU A 4 -12.27 -15.08 12.09
N GLU A 5 -12.58 -16.37 12.24
CA GLU A 5 -11.66 -17.47 11.92
C GLU A 5 -11.36 -17.55 10.41
N GLN A 6 -12.36 -17.35 9.55
CA GLN A 6 -12.17 -17.30 8.09
C GLN A 6 -11.34 -16.09 7.68
N GLN A 7 -11.58 -14.94 8.31
CA GLN A 7 -10.76 -13.73 8.10
C GLN A 7 -9.32 -13.95 8.57
N ILE A 8 -9.11 -14.54 9.75
CA ILE A 8 -7.78 -14.88 10.27
C ILE A 8 -7.09 -15.84 9.31
N GLN A 9 -7.73 -16.94 8.91
CA GLN A 9 -7.12 -17.95 8.05
C GLN A 9 -6.70 -17.39 6.68
N ARG A 10 -7.53 -16.51 6.08
CA ARG A 10 -7.18 -15.81 4.83
C ARG A 10 -5.96 -14.90 5.01
N LEU A 11 -5.85 -14.22 6.16
CA LEU A 11 -4.72 -13.35 6.47
C LEU A 11 -3.42 -14.14 6.72
N VAL A 12 -3.49 -15.33 7.32
CA VAL A 12 -2.29 -16.16 7.57
C VAL A 12 -1.88 -17.01 6.36
N SER A 13 -2.73 -17.17 5.36
CA SER A 13 -2.47 -18.01 4.18
C SER A 13 -1.96 -17.23 2.96
N GLU A 14 -1.56 -15.96 3.10
CA GLU A 14 -0.96 -15.24 1.98
C GLU A 14 0.31 -15.95 1.50
N GLU A 15 0.23 -16.52 0.30
CA GLU A 15 1.33 -17.25 -0.30
C GLU A 15 2.49 -16.28 -0.59
N VAL A 16 3.66 -16.57 -0.01
CA VAL A 16 4.86 -15.78 -0.27
C VAL A 16 5.46 -16.23 -1.61
N VAL A 17 5.00 -15.61 -2.70
CA VAL A 17 5.54 -15.84 -4.04
C VAL A 17 6.60 -14.79 -4.38
N ILE A 18 7.76 -15.25 -4.85
CA ILE A 18 8.80 -14.40 -5.44
C ILE A 18 8.80 -14.65 -6.95
N VAL A 19 8.68 -13.57 -7.73
CA VAL A 19 8.68 -13.62 -9.19
C VAL A 19 9.92 -12.91 -9.76
N PRO A 20 10.36 -13.27 -10.98
CA PRO A 20 11.34 -12.48 -11.71
C PRO A 20 10.89 -11.01 -11.84
N TYR A 21 11.86 -10.11 -12.01
CA TYR A 21 11.55 -8.68 -12.19
C TYR A 21 10.53 -8.48 -13.31
N ASN A 22 9.45 -7.76 -13.00
CA ASN A 22 8.46 -7.36 -13.99
C ASN A 22 8.76 -5.93 -14.47
N PRO A 23 9.06 -5.73 -15.78
CA PRO A 23 9.35 -4.40 -16.32
C PRO A 23 8.15 -3.43 -16.28
N LEU A 24 6.95 -3.92 -15.96
CA LEU A 24 5.75 -3.09 -15.77
C LEU A 24 5.65 -2.47 -14.36
N TRP A 25 6.46 -2.89 -13.37
CA TRP A 25 6.38 -2.31 -12.03
C TRP A 25 6.59 -0.79 -11.96
N PRO A 26 7.52 -0.18 -12.72
CA PRO A 26 7.64 1.29 -12.77
C PRO A 26 6.40 1.99 -13.34
N GLU A 27 5.71 1.37 -14.29
CA GLU A 27 4.48 1.90 -14.87
C GLU A 27 3.32 1.81 -13.87
N ILE A 28 3.16 0.65 -13.21
CA ILE A 28 2.16 0.45 -12.15
C ILE A 28 2.35 1.49 -11.03
N TYR A 29 3.60 1.69 -10.59
CA TYR A 29 3.95 2.76 -9.64
C TYR A 29 3.54 4.15 -10.15
N SER A 30 3.86 4.47 -11.41
CA SER A 30 3.59 5.80 -11.98
C SER A 30 2.09 6.08 -12.06
N HIS A 31 1.31 5.10 -12.52
CA HIS A 31 -0.15 5.17 -12.55
C HIS A 31 -0.75 5.37 -11.15
N GLU A 32 -0.28 4.60 -10.17
CA GLU A 32 -0.77 4.72 -8.80
C GLU A 32 -0.39 6.07 -8.17
N LYS A 33 0.81 6.58 -8.46
CA LYS A 33 1.25 7.91 -8.04
C LYS A 33 0.35 9.00 -8.59
N GLU A 34 0.03 8.96 -9.89
CA GLU A 34 -0.90 9.91 -10.52
C GLU A 34 -2.31 9.78 -9.95
N HIS A 35 -2.77 8.56 -9.67
CA HIS A 35 -4.05 8.32 -9.02
C HIS A 35 -4.11 8.96 -7.63
N LEU A 36 -3.07 8.80 -6.81
CA LEU A 36 -2.99 9.41 -5.48
C LEU A 36 -2.96 10.93 -5.56
N LEU A 37 -2.13 11.51 -6.43
CA LEU A 37 -2.02 12.96 -6.60
C LEU A 37 -3.33 13.60 -7.09
N SER A 38 -4.06 12.93 -7.97
CA SER A 38 -5.37 13.42 -8.45
C SER A 38 -6.52 13.22 -7.46
N SER A 39 -6.36 12.29 -6.51
CA SER A 39 -7.42 11.91 -5.57
C SER A 39 -7.33 12.60 -4.22
N LEU A 40 -6.15 13.12 -3.86
CA LEU A 40 -5.86 13.62 -2.52
C LEU A 40 -5.78 15.15 -2.51
N PRO A 41 -6.09 15.81 -1.37
CA PRO A 41 -6.00 17.25 -1.29
C PRO A 41 -4.58 17.76 -1.50
N ASP A 42 -4.44 18.83 -2.27
CA ASP A 42 -3.17 19.52 -2.49
C ASP A 42 -2.53 19.97 -1.16
N GLY A 43 -1.20 20.02 -1.14
CA GLY A 43 -0.42 20.56 -0.04
C GLY A 43 -0.21 19.63 1.15
N ILE A 44 -0.80 18.42 1.17
CA ILE A 44 -0.52 17.42 2.22
C ILE A 44 0.70 16.57 1.85
N ILE A 45 0.79 16.15 0.59
CA ILE A 45 1.87 15.29 0.08
C ILE A 45 3.06 16.15 -0.35
N ARG A 46 4.26 15.80 0.10
CA ARG A 46 5.52 16.42 -0.30
C ARG A 46 6.22 15.68 -1.43
N ARG A 47 6.37 14.37 -1.29
CA ARG A 47 6.98 13.49 -2.28
C ARG A 47 6.36 12.11 -2.25
N ILE A 48 6.40 11.44 -3.39
CA ILE A 48 6.02 10.04 -3.56
C ILE A 48 7.16 9.37 -4.33
N GLU A 49 7.72 8.30 -3.76
CA GLU A 49 8.85 7.53 -4.30
C GLU A 49 8.49 6.04 -4.44
N HIS A 50 8.99 5.40 -5.50
CA HIS A 50 8.90 3.95 -5.64
C HIS A 50 9.93 3.33 -4.71
N PHE A 51 9.47 2.54 -3.76
CA PHE A 51 10.31 1.94 -2.73
C PHE A 51 10.29 0.41 -2.84
N GLY A 52 11.17 -0.25 -2.10
CA GLY A 52 11.22 -1.72 -2.02
C GLY A 52 11.85 -2.37 -3.26
N SER A 53 11.83 -3.71 -3.27
CA SER A 53 12.54 -4.49 -4.29
C SER A 53 11.96 -4.32 -5.70
N THR A 54 10.68 -4.00 -5.85
CA THR A 54 10.05 -3.78 -7.16
C THR A 54 10.50 -2.49 -7.84
N ALA A 55 11.13 -1.58 -7.09
CA ALA A 55 11.77 -0.37 -7.62
C ALA A 55 13.15 -0.62 -8.25
N ILE A 56 13.71 -1.83 -8.10
CA ILE A 56 15.08 -2.17 -8.54
C ILE A 56 15.01 -3.01 -9.82
N PRO A 57 15.38 -2.47 -10.99
CA PRO A 57 15.40 -3.23 -12.24
C PRO A 57 16.23 -4.51 -12.15
N GLY A 58 15.65 -5.62 -12.59
CA GLY A 58 16.29 -6.94 -12.62
C GLY A 58 16.25 -7.71 -11.30
N LEU A 59 15.73 -7.14 -10.21
CA LEU A 59 15.61 -7.84 -8.93
C LEU A 59 14.32 -8.65 -8.84
N ALA A 60 14.43 -9.94 -8.53
CA ALA A 60 13.28 -10.77 -8.19
C ALA A 60 12.66 -10.33 -6.86
N ALA A 61 11.33 -10.25 -6.80
CA ALA A 61 10.61 -9.68 -5.67
C ALA A 61 9.23 -10.31 -5.49
N LYS A 62 8.60 -10.04 -4.34
CA LYS A 62 7.15 -10.20 -4.23
C LYS A 62 6.48 -9.21 -5.19
N PRO A 63 5.38 -9.57 -5.87
CA PRO A 63 4.71 -8.70 -6.83
C PRO A 63 3.89 -7.60 -6.12
N ILE A 64 4.54 -6.80 -5.28
CA ILE A 64 3.96 -5.71 -4.49
C ILE A 64 4.73 -4.43 -4.79
N VAL A 65 4.02 -3.39 -5.23
CA VAL A 65 4.60 -2.06 -5.46
C VAL A 65 4.53 -1.27 -4.15
N ASP A 66 5.67 -1.07 -3.50
CA ASP A 66 5.75 -0.25 -2.29
C ASP A 66 5.92 1.23 -2.66
N MET A 67 5.16 2.11 -2.03
CA MET A 67 5.20 3.55 -2.25
C MET A 67 5.51 4.27 -0.95
N LEU A 68 6.63 5.01 -0.92
CA LEU A 68 6.96 5.87 0.20
C LEU A 68 6.41 7.27 -0.04
N VAL A 69 5.52 7.72 0.83
CA VAL A 69 4.88 9.04 0.75
C VAL A 69 5.33 9.90 1.91
N GLU A 70 6.07 10.98 1.61
CA GLU A 70 6.36 12.02 2.59
C GLU A 70 5.18 12.99 2.64
N VAL A 71 4.77 13.35 3.86
CA VAL A 71 3.66 14.26 4.12
C VAL A 71 4.10 15.41 5.02
N MET A 72 3.35 16.51 4.98
CA MET A 72 3.57 17.66 5.85
C MET A 72 3.27 17.34 7.32
N ASP A 73 2.17 16.61 7.57
CA ASP A 73 1.68 16.28 8.91
C ASP A 73 0.86 14.98 8.89
N LEU A 74 1.19 14.03 9.77
CA LEU A 74 0.46 12.77 9.91
C LEU A 74 -0.95 12.96 10.50
N ALA A 75 -1.20 14.02 11.26
CA ALA A 75 -2.54 14.34 11.74
C ALA A 75 -3.47 14.70 10.56
N GLU A 76 -2.98 15.47 9.59
CA GLU A 76 -3.71 15.78 8.36
C GLU A 76 -3.97 14.52 7.52
N VAL A 77 -3.01 13.59 7.45
CA VAL A 77 -3.22 12.28 6.80
C VAL A 77 -4.41 11.56 7.44
N ARG A 78 -4.42 11.46 8.77
CA ARG A 78 -5.49 10.75 9.49
C ARG A 78 -6.85 11.41 9.30
N ASN A 79 -6.91 12.73 9.31
CA ASN A 79 -8.18 13.47 9.27
C ASN A 79 -8.74 13.61 7.85
N ARG A 80 -7.89 13.70 6.82
CA ARG A 80 -8.29 14.07 5.46
C ARG A 80 -8.00 13.01 4.41
N ILE A 81 -6.87 12.29 4.52
CA ILE A 81 -6.48 11.29 3.51
C ILE A 81 -7.13 9.94 3.81
N VAL A 82 -7.13 9.49 5.07
CA VAL A 82 -7.69 8.19 5.45
C VAL A 82 -9.13 8.01 4.97
N PRO A 83 -10.08 8.95 5.20
CA PRO A 83 -11.46 8.77 4.73
C PRO A 83 -11.56 8.62 3.20
N ILE A 84 -10.74 9.36 2.45
CA ILE A 84 -10.73 9.33 0.98
C ILE A 84 -10.21 7.99 0.48
N LEU A 85 -9.08 7.52 0.99
CA LEU A 85 -8.49 6.25 0.54
C LEU A 85 -9.34 5.06 0.98
N LEU A 86 -9.94 5.07 2.17
CA LEU A 86 -10.92 4.06 2.57
C LEU A 86 -12.10 3.99 1.59
N SER A 87 -12.63 5.15 1.16
CA SER A 87 -13.73 5.19 0.17
C SER A 87 -13.34 4.66 -1.22
N LYS A 88 -12.03 4.60 -1.51
CA LYS A 88 -11.46 4.09 -2.76
C LYS A 88 -11.02 2.62 -2.65
N GLY A 89 -11.30 1.95 -1.53
CA GLY A 89 -11.02 0.53 -1.33
C GLY A 89 -9.62 0.22 -0.80
N TYR A 90 -8.88 1.20 -0.30
CA TYR A 90 -7.64 0.93 0.43
C TYR A 90 -7.97 0.45 1.85
N GLU A 91 -7.19 -0.48 2.35
CA GLU A 91 -7.10 -0.79 3.77
C GLU A 91 -6.16 0.21 4.44
N TYR A 92 -6.41 0.51 5.72
CA TYR A 92 -5.61 1.45 6.50
C TYR A 92 -5.20 0.85 7.84
N LEU A 93 -3.92 0.94 8.16
CA LEU A 93 -3.34 0.53 9.43
C LEU A 93 -2.51 1.67 10.00
N TRP A 94 -2.71 1.96 11.29
CA TRP A 94 -1.89 2.89 12.05
C TRP A 94 -1.01 2.11 13.00
N ARG A 95 0.31 2.14 12.81
CA ARG A 95 1.22 1.32 13.62
C ARG A 95 2.60 1.98 13.87
N PRO A 96 3.26 1.65 15.00
CA PRO A 96 4.62 2.09 15.28
C PRO A 96 5.64 1.46 14.31
N THR A 97 6.82 2.07 14.22
CA THR A 97 7.92 1.58 13.35
C THR A 97 8.56 0.31 13.90
N HIS A 98 8.72 0.23 15.23
CA HIS A 98 9.41 -0.86 15.92
C HIS A 98 8.70 -1.21 17.22
N GLY A 99 8.49 -2.50 17.47
CA GLY A 99 7.88 -3.02 18.70
C GLY A 99 6.41 -2.63 18.88
N ASP A 100 5.93 -2.77 20.11
CA ASP A 100 4.56 -2.45 20.51
C ASP A 100 4.58 -1.12 21.28
N ASP A 101 4.39 0.02 20.61
CA ASP A 101 4.07 1.33 21.22
C ASP A 101 5.18 2.39 21.36
N GLY A 102 6.00 2.59 20.32
CA GLY A 102 6.91 3.75 20.23
C GLY A 102 6.78 4.54 18.92
N PRO A 103 6.76 5.89 18.94
CA PRO A 103 6.94 6.69 17.72
C PRO A 103 8.32 6.39 17.08
N PRO A 104 8.50 6.64 15.77
CA PRO A 104 7.53 7.22 14.87
C PRO A 104 6.42 6.24 14.47
N PHE A 105 5.22 6.78 14.24
CA PHE A 105 4.08 6.04 13.70
C PHE A 105 4.03 6.23 12.19
N TYR A 106 3.55 5.20 11.49
CA TYR A 106 3.31 5.25 10.06
C TYR A 106 1.82 5.00 9.77
N ALA A 107 1.31 5.77 8.82
CA ALA A 107 0.04 5.47 8.15
C ALA A 107 0.34 4.50 7.00
N TRP A 108 -0.08 3.24 7.17
CA TRP A 108 0.05 2.22 6.14
C TRP A 108 -1.27 2.12 5.37
N PHE A 109 -1.17 2.20 4.05
CA PHE A 109 -2.29 1.98 3.14
C PHE A 109 -1.99 0.77 2.26
N ILE A 110 -2.96 -0.13 2.13
CA ILE A 110 -2.83 -1.32 1.31
C ILE A 110 -3.96 -1.31 0.29
N LYS A 111 -3.62 -1.22 -0.99
CA LYS A 111 -4.54 -1.49 -2.08
C LYS A 111 -4.33 -2.92 -2.53
N ARG A 112 -5.38 -3.73 -2.45
CA ARG A 112 -5.35 -5.07 -3.01
C ARG A 112 -5.88 -4.99 -4.43
N ASP A 113 -5.13 -5.53 -5.37
CA ASP A 113 -5.71 -5.84 -6.67
C ASP A 113 -6.87 -6.82 -6.45
N PRO A 114 -7.97 -6.71 -7.22
CA PRO A 114 -8.96 -7.77 -7.23
C PRO A 114 -8.20 -9.07 -7.50
N ALA A 115 -8.45 -10.10 -6.68
CA ALA A 115 -7.86 -11.41 -6.88
C ALA A 115 -8.00 -11.75 -8.38
N PRO A 116 -6.95 -12.25 -9.04
CA PRO A 116 -7.09 -12.66 -10.43
C PRO A 116 -8.32 -13.54 -10.48
N LEU A 117 -9.28 -13.16 -11.33
CA LEU A 117 -10.48 -13.96 -11.58
C LEU A 117 -9.96 -15.38 -11.73
N GLN A 118 -10.35 -16.27 -10.81
CA GLN A 118 -10.10 -17.68 -11.02
C GLN A 118 -10.83 -17.99 -12.33
N CYS A 119 -10.07 -18.12 -13.42
CA CYS A 119 -10.61 -18.64 -14.67
C CYS A 119 -11.08 -20.05 -14.34
N SER A 120 -12.40 -20.17 -14.20
CA SER A 120 -13.28 -21.35 -14.29
C SER A 120 -12.66 -22.72 -14.06
#